data_AF-A0A950L026-F1
#
_entry.id   AF-A0A950L026-F1
#
_cell.length_a   1.000
_cell.length_b   1.000
_cell.length_c   1.000
_cell.angle_alpha   90.00
_cell.angle_beta   90.00
_cell.angle_gamma   90.00
#
_symmetry.space_group_name_H-M   'P 1'
#
loop_
_entity.id
_entity.type
_entity.pdbx_description
1 polymer ?
#
loop_
_entity_poly.entity_id
_entity_poly.type
_entity_poly.pdbx_seq_one_letter_code
_entity_poly.pdbx_strand_id
1 'polypeptide(L)'
;MVKTSISARSPLSPTLWPPEAFTWWKSLLFAVLIFGTVLVTVTFAFGVALGFGLATIPQLQRFSWPLVFAQLFSYAAVLAVIAAALPALAQRPLRDLGLRLPRPSDLAWGIGGAIAMIAAVALAAALQDRFVHFKTDQVQVEWLRATHGALLAGFAFLACVAAPFFEETVFRGFVFNALLRYMAPWGAVAISAIAFGFFHLLEPGNTGAVFPLAVGGAVLALVYYRSGSLIASMLTHGLFNAATFVAVTVLHQKP
;
A
#
# COMPACT_ATOMS: atom_id res chain seq x y z
N MET A 1 34.02 16.07 -15.10
CA MET A 1 33.50 16.44 -13.75
C MET A 1 32.04 16.84 -13.91
N VAL A 2 31.11 15.91 -13.69
CA VAL A 2 29.66 16.17 -13.84
C VAL A 2 29.21 16.94 -12.61
N LYS A 3 28.89 18.23 -12.77
CA LYS A 3 28.23 19.02 -11.73
C LYS A 3 26.77 18.57 -11.63
N THR A 4 26.47 17.65 -10.72
CA THR A 4 25.10 17.39 -10.27
C THR A 4 24.67 18.52 -9.32
N SER A 5 24.28 19.65 -9.91
CA SER A 5 23.63 20.75 -9.20
C SER A 5 22.17 20.39 -8.91
N ILE A 6 21.91 19.87 -7.71
CA ILE A 6 20.56 19.84 -7.12
C ILE A 6 20.50 20.90 -6.02
N SER A 7 20.59 22.19 -6.35
CA SER A 7 20.03 23.26 -5.50
C SER A 7 20.02 24.60 -6.22
N ALA A 8 19.07 24.79 -7.13
CA ALA A 8 18.58 26.13 -7.45
C ALA A 8 17.12 25.98 -7.87
N ARG A 9 16.21 26.24 -6.93
CA ARG A 9 14.79 26.36 -7.23
C ARG A 9 14.64 27.55 -8.19
N SER A 10 14.26 27.28 -9.42
CA SER A 10 13.88 28.33 -10.37
C SER A 10 12.56 28.95 -9.91
N PRO A 11 12.45 30.29 -9.84
CA PRO A 11 11.24 30.97 -9.40
C PRO A 11 10.05 30.83 -10.37
N LEU A 12 10.25 30.20 -11.55
CA LEU A 12 9.21 30.02 -12.57
C LEU A 12 8.66 28.58 -12.67
N SER A 13 9.01 27.68 -11.73
CA SER A 13 8.24 26.47 -11.46
C SER A 13 8.23 26.17 -9.95
N PRO A 14 7.21 26.63 -9.20
CA PRO A 14 7.13 26.44 -7.74
C PRO A 14 6.77 25.00 -7.32
N THR A 15 6.67 24.06 -8.26
CA THR A 15 6.20 22.69 -7.97
C THR A 15 7.36 21.71 -7.83
N LEU A 16 7.20 20.71 -6.96
CA LEU A 16 8.15 19.60 -6.77
C LEU A 16 8.43 18.81 -8.07
N TRP A 17 7.56 18.97 -9.07
CA TRP A 17 7.49 18.21 -10.32
C TRP A 17 7.81 19.08 -11.54
N PRO A 18 8.36 18.49 -12.62
CA PRO A 18 8.40 19.16 -13.93
C PRO A 18 7.00 19.56 -14.41
N PRO A 19 6.85 20.60 -15.26
CA PRO A 19 5.55 21.11 -15.70
C PRO A 19 4.64 20.05 -16.36
N GLU A 20 5.25 19.08 -17.03
CA GLU A 20 4.55 18.03 -17.78
C GLU A 20 4.40 16.71 -16.98
N ALA A 21 4.93 16.65 -15.76
CA ALA A 21 4.89 15.45 -14.93
C ALA A 21 3.59 15.36 -14.12
N PHE A 22 2.86 14.24 -14.18
CA PHE A 22 1.55 14.04 -13.55
C PHE A 22 0.43 14.96 -14.05
N THR A 23 0.35 15.27 -15.35
CA THR A 23 -0.82 16.02 -15.86
C THR A 23 -2.12 15.27 -15.54
N TRP A 24 -3.22 15.98 -15.33
CA TRP A 24 -4.44 15.42 -14.74
C TRP A 24 -5.00 14.26 -15.59
N TRP A 25 -5.00 14.42 -16.92
CA TRP A 25 -5.51 13.40 -17.83
C TRP A 25 -4.58 12.19 -17.95
N LYS A 26 -3.25 12.39 -17.94
CA LYS A 26 -2.28 11.29 -17.95
C LYS A 26 -2.37 10.51 -16.63
N SER A 27 -2.53 11.22 -15.51
CA SER A 27 -2.71 10.63 -14.19
C SER A 27 -4.03 9.87 -14.10
N LEU A 28 -5.13 10.43 -14.64
CA LEU A 28 -6.41 9.75 -14.70
C LEU A 28 -6.35 8.48 -15.56
N LEU A 29 -5.78 8.57 -16.76
CA LEU A 29 -5.58 7.41 -17.64
C LEU A 29 -4.72 6.34 -16.97
N PHE A 30 -3.66 6.75 -16.28
CA PHE A 30 -2.79 5.83 -15.55
C PHE A 30 -3.50 5.17 -14.36
N ALA A 31 -4.33 5.91 -13.63
CA ALA A 31 -5.18 5.34 -12.58
C ALA A 31 -6.17 4.32 -13.17
N VAL A 32 -6.85 4.66 -14.27
CA VAL A 32 -7.76 3.74 -14.98
C VAL A 32 -7.01 2.49 -15.44
N LEU A 33 -5.79 2.63 -15.96
CA LEU A 33 -4.96 1.50 -16.37
C LEU A 33 -4.59 0.61 -15.17
N ILE A 34 -4.22 1.19 -14.02
CA ILE A 34 -3.95 0.42 -12.80
C ILE A 34 -5.20 -0.34 -12.34
N PHE A 35 -6.34 0.34 -12.20
CA PHE A 35 -7.59 -0.29 -11.76
C PHE A 35 -8.07 -1.36 -12.75
N GLY A 36 -7.99 -1.08 -14.05
CA GLY A 36 -8.32 -2.03 -15.11
C GLY A 36 -7.40 -3.26 -15.07
N THR A 37 -6.10 -3.06 -14.81
CA THR A 37 -5.15 -4.17 -14.66
C THR A 37 -5.52 -5.03 -13.46
N VAL A 38 -5.80 -4.44 -12.29
CA VAL A 38 -6.25 -5.17 -11.09
C VAL A 38 -7.51 -5.98 -11.40
N LEU A 39 -8.52 -5.36 -12.02
CA LEU A 39 -9.78 -6.02 -12.33
C LEU A 39 -9.57 -7.21 -13.29
N VAL A 40 -8.78 -7.01 -14.34
CA VAL A 40 -8.47 -8.05 -15.34
C VAL A 40 -7.69 -9.19 -14.70
N THR A 41 -6.63 -8.91 -13.93
CA THR A 41 -5.77 -9.94 -13.35
C THR A 41 -6.48 -10.76 -12.28
N VAL A 42 -7.28 -10.11 -11.44
CA VAL A 42 -8.08 -10.78 -10.42
C VAL A 42 -9.14 -11.67 -11.08
N THR A 43 -9.90 -11.14 -12.04
CA THR A 43 -10.93 -11.91 -12.76
C THR A 43 -10.32 -13.07 -13.54
N PHE A 44 -9.20 -12.84 -14.22
CA PHE A 44 -8.48 -13.87 -14.96
C PHE A 44 -7.95 -14.97 -14.05
N ALA A 45 -7.29 -14.61 -12.94
CA ALA A 45 -6.75 -15.58 -12.01
C ALA A 45 -7.84 -16.46 -11.38
N PHE A 46 -8.97 -15.87 -10.98
CA PHE A 46 -10.11 -16.63 -10.48
C PHE A 46 -10.74 -17.51 -11.57
N GLY A 47 -10.94 -16.97 -12.78
CA GLY A 47 -11.52 -17.70 -13.90
C GLY A 47 -10.68 -18.91 -14.31
N VAL A 48 -9.36 -18.76 -14.39
CA VAL A 48 -8.42 -19.85 -14.64
C VAL A 48 -8.44 -20.86 -13.49
N ALA A 49 -8.40 -20.40 -12.25
CA ALA A 49 -8.35 -21.29 -11.10
C ALA A 49 -9.60 -22.20 -11.01
N LEU A 50 -10.79 -21.64 -11.27
CA LEU A 50 -12.04 -22.41 -11.29
C LEU A 50 -12.18 -23.25 -12.55
N GLY A 51 -11.92 -22.67 -13.73
CA GLY A 51 -12.14 -23.33 -15.02
C GLY A 51 -11.24 -24.56 -15.25
N PHE A 52 -10.04 -24.56 -14.68
CA PHE A 52 -9.10 -25.70 -14.74
C PHE A 52 -9.14 -26.58 -13.48
N GLY A 53 -10.07 -26.33 -12.53
CA GLY A 53 -10.17 -27.11 -11.29
C GLY A 53 -8.95 -26.96 -10.35
N LEU A 54 -8.17 -25.88 -10.49
CA LEU A 54 -7.02 -25.57 -9.63
C LEU A 54 -7.44 -25.00 -8.27
N ALA A 55 -8.68 -24.53 -8.15
CA ALA A 55 -9.28 -24.07 -6.90
C ALA A 55 -10.74 -24.52 -6.77
N THR A 56 -11.18 -24.66 -5.53
CA THR A 56 -12.57 -24.95 -5.14
C THR A 56 -13.22 -23.72 -4.49
N ILE A 57 -14.54 -23.60 -4.53
CA ILE A 57 -15.26 -22.48 -3.88
C ILE A 57 -14.86 -22.29 -2.41
N PRO A 58 -14.76 -23.35 -1.57
CA PRO A 58 -14.28 -23.19 -0.19
C PRO A 58 -12.86 -22.63 -0.09
N GLN A 59 -11.96 -22.91 -1.05
CA GLN A 59 -10.62 -22.33 -1.08
C GLN A 59 -10.61 -20.85 -1.47
N LEU A 60 -11.66 -20.35 -2.12
CA LEU A 60 -11.82 -18.91 -2.40
C LEU A 60 -12.37 -18.15 -1.19
N GLN A 61 -12.99 -18.87 -0.25
CA GLN A 61 -13.57 -18.34 0.99
C GLN A 61 -12.66 -18.52 2.21
N ARG A 62 -11.38 -18.82 2.00
CA ARG A 62 -10.37 -18.90 3.06
C ARG A 62 -8.98 -18.72 2.47
N PHE A 63 -8.00 -18.48 3.32
CA PHE A 63 -6.60 -18.49 2.95
C PHE A 63 -6.16 -19.80 2.29
N SER A 64 -5.62 -19.71 1.07
CA SER A 64 -5.19 -20.85 0.25
C SER A 64 -4.09 -20.46 -0.74
N TRP A 65 -3.30 -21.44 -1.18
CA TRP A 65 -2.21 -21.21 -2.14
C TRP A 65 -2.68 -20.60 -3.47
N PRO A 66 -3.80 -21.05 -4.09
CA PRO A 66 -4.31 -20.40 -5.29
C PRO A 66 -4.57 -18.91 -5.10
N LEU A 67 -5.12 -18.48 -3.96
CA LEU A 67 -5.34 -17.06 -3.67
C LEU A 67 -4.01 -16.30 -3.52
N VAL A 68 -3.03 -16.88 -2.82
CA VAL A 68 -1.70 -16.26 -2.68
C VAL A 68 -1.07 -16.03 -4.06
N PHE A 69 -1.07 -17.05 -4.92
CA PHE A 69 -0.50 -16.92 -6.27
C PHE A 69 -1.28 -15.96 -7.16
N ALA A 70 -2.62 -15.97 -7.09
CA ALA A 70 -3.47 -15.01 -7.80
C ALA A 70 -3.16 -13.57 -7.37
N GLN A 71 -3.01 -13.32 -6.07
CA GLN A 71 -2.67 -11.99 -5.55
C GLN A 71 -1.27 -11.55 -5.99
N LEU A 72 -0.27 -12.44 -5.88
CA LEU A 72 1.10 -12.14 -6.33
C LEU A 72 1.16 -11.86 -7.84
N PHE A 73 0.41 -12.61 -8.65
CA PHE A 73 0.28 -12.35 -10.08
C PHE A 73 -0.33 -10.98 -10.35
N SER A 74 -1.41 -10.62 -9.65
CA SER A 74 -2.03 -9.30 -9.75
C SER A 74 -1.05 -8.17 -9.38
N TYR A 75 -0.34 -8.31 -8.26
CA TYR A 75 0.69 -7.33 -7.85
C TYR A 75 1.78 -7.20 -8.89
N ALA A 76 2.32 -8.31 -9.40
CA ALA A 76 3.37 -8.29 -10.41
C ALA A 76 2.93 -7.59 -11.71
N ALA A 77 1.72 -7.85 -12.18
CA ALA A 77 1.17 -7.23 -13.38
C ALA A 77 1.02 -5.71 -13.23
N VAL A 78 0.48 -5.24 -12.11
CA VAL A 78 0.35 -3.79 -11.86
C VAL A 78 1.71 -3.15 -11.65
N LEU A 79 2.64 -3.81 -10.94
CA LEU A 79 4.00 -3.31 -10.77
C LEU A 79 4.74 -3.21 -12.11
N ALA A 80 4.51 -4.13 -13.05
CA ALA A 80 5.05 -4.03 -14.41
C ALA A 80 4.51 -2.81 -15.16
N VAL A 81 3.20 -2.56 -15.07
CA VAL A 81 2.56 -1.35 -15.61
C VAL A 81 3.17 -0.09 -14.99
N ILE A 82 3.36 -0.07 -13.67
CA ILE A 82 3.97 1.06 -12.97
C ILE A 82 5.42 1.26 -13.40
N ALA A 83 6.22 0.20 -13.43
CA ALA A 83 7.62 0.27 -13.84
C ALA A 83 7.79 0.82 -15.26
N ALA A 84 6.86 0.49 -16.16
CA ALA A 84 6.88 0.98 -17.53
C ALA A 84 6.39 2.43 -17.68
N ALA A 85 5.31 2.82 -17.00
CA ALA A 85 4.62 4.08 -17.28
C ALA A 85 4.89 5.19 -16.26
N LEU A 86 5.13 4.88 -14.98
CA LEU A 86 5.32 5.90 -13.94
C LEU A 86 6.56 6.78 -14.18
N PRO A 87 7.72 6.28 -14.66
CA PRO A 87 8.85 7.16 -14.94
C PRO A 87 8.56 8.22 -16.00
N ALA A 88 7.82 7.83 -17.05
CA ALA A 88 7.38 8.75 -18.10
C ALA A 88 6.36 9.76 -17.56
N LEU A 89 5.41 9.30 -16.73
CA LEU A 89 4.42 10.15 -16.08
C LEU A 89 5.06 11.15 -15.10
N ALA A 90 6.02 10.71 -14.30
CA ALA A 90 6.73 11.52 -13.31
C ALA A 90 7.87 12.37 -13.92
N GLN A 91 8.25 12.09 -15.17
CA GLN A 91 9.44 12.60 -15.85
C GLN A 91 10.72 12.42 -15.03
N ARG A 92 10.80 11.33 -14.26
CA ARG A 92 11.90 10.98 -13.37
C ARG A 92 12.00 9.47 -13.20
N PRO A 93 13.20 8.91 -13.00
CA PRO A 93 13.34 7.49 -12.67
C PRO A 93 12.70 7.17 -11.31
N LEU A 94 12.26 5.92 -11.12
CA LEU A 94 11.69 5.46 -9.83
C LEU A 94 12.65 5.66 -8.64
N ARG A 95 13.96 5.66 -8.88
CA ARG A 95 14.95 5.94 -7.83
C ARG A 95 14.76 7.32 -7.21
N ASP A 96 14.34 8.31 -7.99
CA ASP A 96 14.18 9.70 -7.55
C ASP A 96 12.85 9.87 -6.78
N LEU A 97 11.94 8.89 -6.89
CA LEU A 97 10.81 8.71 -5.98
C LEU A 97 11.22 7.95 -4.71
N GLY A 98 12.50 7.62 -4.54
CA GLY A 98 13.01 6.93 -3.36
C GLY A 98 12.93 5.40 -3.42
N LEU A 99 12.64 4.79 -4.57
CA LEU A 99 12.79 3.35 -4.80
C LEU A 99 14.27 3.03 -5.12
N ARG A 100 15.09 2.88 -4.08
CA ARG A 100 16.55 2.73 -4.16
C ARG A 100 17.05 1.85 -3.01
N LEU A 101 18.35 1.60 -2.95
CA LEU A 101 18.94 0.92 -1.79
C LEU A 101 18.68 1.72 -0.49
N PRO A 102 18.33 1.04 0.63
CA PRO A 102 18.03 1.69 1.90
C PRO A 102 19.26 2.39 2.49
N ARG A 103 19.06 3.59 3.00
CA ARG A 103 20.01 4.32 3.85
C ARG A 103 19.68 4.07 5.32
N PRO A 104 20.63 4.26 6.25
CA PRO A 104 20.34 4.17 7.69
C PRO A 104 19.21 5.10 8.15
N SER A 105 19.08 6.29 7.53
CA SER A 105 17.97 7.20 7.82
C SER A 105 16.60 6.64 7.40
N ASP A 106 16.55 5.83 6.33
CA ASP A 106 15.31 5.17 5.90
C ASP A 106 14.88 4.10 6.92
N LEU A 107 15.82 3.42 7.58
CA LEU A 107 15.54 2.49 8.67
C LEU A 107 14.98 3.20 9.90
N ALA A 108 15.58 4.34 10.29
CA ALA A 108 15.09 5.14 11.41
C ALA A 108 13.67 5.68 11.16
N TRP A 109 13.41 6.18 9.94
CA TRP A 109 12.06 6.58 9.52
C TRP A 109 11.09 5.40 9.47
N GLY A 110 11.55 4.23 8.99
CA GLY A 110 10.74 3.01 8.96
C GLY A 110 10.31 2.53 10.34
N ILE A 111 11.25 2.45 11.30
CA ILE A 111 10.98 2.02 12.68
C ILE A 111 10.14 3.05 13.41
N GLY A 112 10.55 4.34 13.38
CA GLY A 112 9.80 5.41 14.03
C GLY A 112 8.40 5.58 13.44
N GLY A 113 8.28 5.45 12.13
CA GLY A 113 7.01 5.43 11.41
C GLY A 113 6.13 4.27 11.85
N ALA A 114 6.68 3.05 12.00
CA ALA A 114 5.91 1.89 12.43
C ALA A 114 5.37 2.06 13.86
N ILE A 115 6.19 2.57 14.79
CA ILE A 115 5.75 2.87 16.16
C ILE A 115 4.63 3.90 16.17
N ALA A 116 4.80 5.00 15.41
CA ALA A 116 3.78 6.03 15.28
C ALA A 116 2.49 5.48 14.65
N MET A 117 2.60 4.63 13.63
CA MET A 117 1.47 4.01 12.94
C MET A 117 0.71 3.07 13.88
N ILE A 118 1.40 2.24 14.65
CA ILE A 118 0.77 1.36 15.66
C ILE A 118 -0.04 2.19 16.66
N ALA A 119 0.56 3.23 17.25
CA ALA A 119 -0.12 4.08 18.22
C ALA A 119 -1.32 4.83 17.62
N ALA A 120 -1.15 5.41 16.42
CA ALA A 120 -2.20 6.18 15.75
C ALA A 120 -3.38 5.30 15.32
N VAL A 121 -3.11 4.13 14.74
CA VAL A 121 -4.15 3.19 14.30
C VAL A 121 -4.86 2.59 15.51
N ALA A 122 -4.15 2.23 16.58
CA ALA A 122 -4.77 1.74 17.81
C ALA A 122 -5.70 2.78 18.45
N LEU A 123 -5.26 4.04 18.51
CA LEU A 123 -6.10 5.15 18.98
C LEU A 123 -7.32 5.35 18.09
N ALA A 124 -7.13 5.35 16.76
CA ALA A 124 -8.22 5.51 15.80
C ALA A 124 -9.26 4.39 15.94
N ALA A 125 -8.83 3.14 16.09
CA ALA A 125 -9.70 2.00 16.32
C ALA A 125 -10.47 2.13 17.65
N ALA A 126 -9.81 2.54 18.74
CA ALA A 126 -10.45 2.75 20.04
C ALA A 126 -11.49 3.88 20.00
N LEU A 127 -11.21 4.98 19.29
CA LEU A 127 -12.15 6.07 19.09
C LEU A 127 -13.35 5.60 18.25
N GLN A 128 -13.11 4.86 17.17
CA GLN A 128 -14.19 4.32 16.36
C GLN A 128 -15.11 3.40 17.16
N ASP A 129 -14.56 2.48 17.95
CA ASP A 129 -15.34 1.58 18.82
C ASP A 129 -16.17 2.38 19.83
N ARG A 130 -15.58 3.42 20.43
CA ARG A 130 -16.24 4.27 21.44
C ARG A 130 -17.41 5.08 20.90
N PHE A 131 -17.31 5.59 19.67
CA PHE A 131 -18.23 6.60 19.14
C PHE A 131 -19.14 6.10 18.02
N VAL A 132 -18.67 5.18 17.17
CA VAL A 132 -19.36 4.78 15.95
C VAL A 132 -19.99 3.39 16.08
N HIS A 133 -19.56 2.58 17.05
CA HIS A 133 -20.02 1.19 17.29
C HIS A 133 -19.97 0.29 16.03
N PHE A 134 -19.16 0.68 15.05
CA PHE A 134 -18.99 -0.07 13.82
C PHE A 134 -17.85 -1.07 14.03
N LYS A 135 -18.21 -2.35 14.19
CA LYS A 135 -17.25 -3.42 14.44
C LYS A 135 -16.59 -3.87 13.15
N THR A 136 -15.28 -4.10 13.21
CA THR A 136 -14.56 -4.73 12.11
C THR A 136 -14.86 -6.22 12.10
N ASP A 137 -15.21 -6.77 10.94
CA ASP A 137 -15.40 -8.20 10.80
C ASP A 137 -14.09 -8.93 11.12
N GLN A 138 -14.19 -10.00 11.91
CA GLN A 138 -13.02 -10.77 12.34
C GLN A 138 -12.72 -11.94 11.39
N VAL A 139 -13.39 -12.02 10.24
CA VAL A 139 -13.27 -13.13 9.29
C VAL A 139 -11.81 -13.36 8.87
N GLN A 140 -11.08 -12.29 8.53
CA GLN A 140 -9.67 -12.40 8.15
C GLN A 140 -8.79 -12.85 9.34
N VAL A 141 -9.12 -12.41 10.56
CA VAL A 141 -8.43 -12.81 11.80
C VAL A 141 -8.65 -14.30 12.08
N GLU A 142 -9.88 -14.78 11.92
CA GLU A 142 -10.23 -16.19 12.07
C GLU A 142 -9.52 -17.06 11.03
N TRP A 143 -9.53 -16.65 9.76
CA TRP A 143 -8.80 -17.35 8.69
C TRP A 143 -7.30 -17.39 8.96
N LEU A 144 -6.74 -16.30 9.47
CA LEU A 144 -5.33 -16.24 9.81
C LEU A 144 -4.98 -17.21 10.93
N ARG A 145 -5.80 -17.25 12.00
CA ARG A 145 -5.62 -18.18 13.14
C ARG A 145 -5.80 -19.64 12.74
N ALA A 146 -6.65 -19.93 11.76
CA ALA A 146 -6.84 -21.28 11.24
C ALA A 146 -5.70 -21.74 10.30
N THR A 147 -4.86 -20.82 9.83
CA THR A 147 -3.80 -21.09 8.85
C THR A 147 -2.47 -21.39 9.54
N HIS A 148 -1.77 -22.44 9.09
CA HIS A 148 -0.53 -22.91 9.72
C HIS A 148 0.52 -23.30 8.68
N GLY A 149 1.76 -23.52 9.13
CA GLY A 149 2.86 -24.07 8.33
C GLY A 149 3.27 -23.15 7.16
N ALA A 150 3.61 -23.78 6.02
CA ALA A 150 4.11 -23.05 4.85
C ALA A 150 3.11 -22.02 4.30
N LEU A 151 1.80 -22.31 4.38
CA LEU A 151 0.77 -21.39 3.91
C LEU A 151 0.75 -20.11 4.76
N LEU A 152 0.89 -20.23 6.09
CA LEU A 152 0.98 -19.09 6.99
C LEU A 152 2.20 -18.22 6.66
N ALA A 153 3.34 -18.83 6.38
CA ALA A 153 4.55 -18.12 5.95
C ALA A 153 4.35 -17.42 4.59
N GLY A 154 3.62 -18.05 3.66
CA GLY A 154 3.24 -17.44 2.38
C GLY A 154 2.37 -16.18 2.57
N PHE A 155 1.38 -16.23 3.45
CA PHE A 155 0.57 -15.06 3.81
C PHE A 155 1.37 -14.00 4.56
N ALA A 156 2.29 -14.39 5.45
CA ALA A 156 3.18 -13.44 6.12
C ALA A 156 4.02 -12.67 5.10
N PHE A 157 4.60 -13.35 4.12
CA PHE A 157 5.34 -12.71 3.03
C PHE A 157 4.45 -11.78 2.20
N LEU A 158 3.26 -12.25 1.82
CA LEU A 158 2.30 -11.47 1.05
C LEU A 158 1.94 -10.17 1.79
N ALA A 159 1.55 -10.26 3.06
CA ALA A 159 1.08 -9.13 3.85
C ALA A 159 2.19 -8.20 4.33
N CYS A 160 3.36 -8.73 4.69
CA CYS A 160 4.43 -7.92 5.31
C CYS A 160 5.46 -7.40 4.30
N VAL A 161 5.50 -7.94 3.08
CA VAL A 161 6.50 -7.57 2.07
C VAL A 161 5.84 -7.21 0.74
N ALA A 162 5.11 -8.15 0.13
CA ALA A 162 4.59 -7.95 -1.23
C ALA A 162 3.53 -6.85 -1.29
N ALA A 163 2.59 -6.84 -0.34
CA ALA A 163 1.55 -5.82 -0.21
C ALA A 163 2.14 -4.43 0.08
N PRO A 164 2.99 -4.22 1.11
CA PRO A 164 3.69 -2.95 1.30
C PRO A 164 4.45 -2.47 0.07
N PHE A 165 5.15 -3.36 -0.64
CA PHE A 165 5.85 -2.97 -1.86
C PHE A 165 4.88 -2.50 -2.96
N PHE A 166 3.80 -3.26 -3.18
CA PHE A 166 2.77 -2.93 -4.17
C PHE A 166 2.03 -1.63 -3.80
N GLU A 167 1.47 -1.56 -2.60
CA GLU A 167 0.61 -0.46 -2.16
C GLU A 167 1.39 0.84 -2.03
N GLU A 168 2.59 0.84 -1.44
CA GLU A 168 3.37 2.07 -1.32
C GLU A 168 3.80 2.59 -2.69
N THR A 169 4.07 1.71 -3.66
CA THR A 169 4.40 2.11 -5.02
C THR A 169 3.18 2.77 -5.71
N VAL A 170 1.97 2.24 -5.52
CA VAL A 170 0.72 2.83 -6.05
C VAL A 170 0.40 4.15 -5.32
N PHE A 171 0.29 4.12 -4.00
CA PHE A 171 -0.23 5.23 -3.22
C PHE A 171 0.80 6.34 -3.02
N ARG A 172 2.06 6.02 -2.70
CA ARG A 172 3.09 7.04 -2.41
C ARG A 172 3.86 7.37 -3.68
N GLY A 173 4.19 6.36 -4.48
CA GLY A 173 4.91 6.52 -5.74
C GLY A 173 4.07 7.26 -6.79
N PHE A 174 2.78 6.95 -6.89
CA PHE A 174 1.88 7.59 -7.85
C PHE A 174 0.86 8.54 -7.20
N VAL A 175 -0.17 8.04 -6.49
CA VAL A 175 -1.35 8.83 -6.09
C VAL A 175 -0.97 10.10 -5.32
N PHE A 176 -0.16 9.97 -4.28
CA PHE A 176 0.28 11.08 -3.44
C PHE A 176 1.12 12.10 -4.22
N ASN A 177 2.07 11.64 -5.05
CA ASN A 177 2.88 12.52 -5.88
C ASN A 177 2.05 13.25 -6.95
N ALA A 178 1.07 12.59 -7.54
CA ALA A 178 0.13 13.20 -8.48
C ALA A 178 -0.74 14.27 -7.77
N LEU A 179 -1.20 14.02 -6.55
CA LEU A 179 -1.93 15.00 -5.76
C LEU A 179 -1.05 16.21 -5.39
N LEU A 180 0.22 15.99 -5.00
CA LEU A 180 1.17 17.06 -4.68
C LEU A 180 1.40 18.06 -5.83
N ARG A 181 1.08 17.70 -7.08
CA ARG A 181 1.08 18.63 -8.20
C ARG A 181 -0.01 19.70 -8.08
N TYR A 182 -1.15 19.35 -7.51
CA TYR A 182 -2.39 20.15 -7.57
C TYR A 182 -2.81 20.75 -6.23
N MET A 183 -2.20 20.32 -5.12
CA MET A 183 -2.56 20.80 -3.79
C MET A 183 -1.38 20.82 -2.82
N ALA A 184 -1.58 21.50 -1.70
CA ALA A 184 -0.62 21.54 -0.61
C ALA A 184 -0.40 20.14 0.01
N PRO A 185 0.77 19.89 0.63
CA PRO A 185 1.11 18.58 1.20
C PRO A 185 0.04 17.98 2.12
N TRP A 186 -0.56 18.79 2.99
CA TRP A 186 -1.60 18.32 3.91
C TRP A 186 -2.88 17.86 3.20
N GLY A 187 -3.27 18.53 2.12
CA GLY A 187 -4.39 18.09 1.27
C GLY A 187 -4.06 16.76 0.57
N ALA A 188 -2.84 16.63 0.06
CA ALA A 188 -2.39 15.38 -0.58
C ALA A 188 -2.34 14.23 0.44
N VAL A 189 -1.89 14.48 1.67
CA VAL A 189 -1.91 13.48 2.76
C VAL A 189 -3.33 13.04 3.04
N ALA A 190 -4.26 13.98 3.26
CA ALA A 190 -5.64 13.66 3.58
C ALA A 190 -6.33 12.85 2.47
N ILE A 191 -6.24 13.29 1.21
CA ILE A 191 -6.92 12.62 0.10
C ILE A 191 -6.28 11.26 -0.21
N SER A 192 -4.95 11.15 -0.19
CA SER A 192 -4.28 9.86 -0.42
C SER A 192 -4.55 8.86 0.69
N ALA A 193 -4.63 9.31 1.94
CA ALA A 193 -4.99 8.51 3.10
C ALA A 193 -6.43 7.98 3.03
N ILE A 194 -7.38 8.84 2.67
CA ILE A 194 -8.78 8.46 2.46
C ILE A 194 -8.88 7.43 1.33
N ALA A 195 -8.22 7.67 0.20
CA ALA A 195 -8.18 6.73 -0.91
C ALA A 195 -7.59 5.37 -0.51
N PHE A 196 -6.55 5.36 0.33
CA PHE A 196 -5.95 4.15 0.88
C PHE A 196 -6.95 3.37 1.74
N GLY A 197 -7.66 4.03 2.65
CA GLY A 197 -8.70 3.39 3.47
C GLY A 197 -9.85 2.82 2.62
N PHE A 198 -10.32 3.56 1.60
CA PHE A 198 -11.38 3.09 0.71
C PHE A 198 -10.96 1.94 -0.21
N PHE A 199 -9.69 1.89 -0.63
CA PHE A 199 -9.18 0.79 -1.45
C PHE A 199 -9.32 -0.56 -0.75
N HIS A 200 -9.23 -0.58 0.57
CA HIS A 200 -9.41 -1.79 1.38
C HIS A 200 -10.87 -2.25 1.47
N LEU A 201 -11.86 -1.44 1.06
CA LEU A 201 -13.25 -1.93 0.91
C LEU A 201 -13.40 -2.99 -0.19
N LEU A 202 -12.43 -3.08 -1.11
CA LEU A 202 -12.39 -4.14 -2.12
C LEU A 202 -12.11 -5.51 -1.49
N GLU A 203 -11.57 -5.55 -0.27
CA GLU A 203 -11.31 -6.78 0.46
C GLU A 203 -12.53 -7.21 1.29
N PRO A 204 -12.95 -8.48 1.21
CA PRO A 204 -14.03 -9.00 2.03
C PRO A 204 -13.75 -8.82 3.53
N GLY A 205 -14.74 -8.30 4.27
CA GLY A 205 -14.68 -8.14 5.73
C GLY A 205 -13.96 -6.89 6.24
N ASN A 206 -13.55 -5.96 5.36
CA ASN A 206 -12.78 -4.78 5.77
C ASN A 206 -13.62 -3.49 5.90
N THR A 207 -14.95 -3.58 5.84
CA THR A 207 -15.87 -2.42 5.84
C THR A 207 -15.72 -1.54 7.07
N GLY A 208 -15.41 -2.14 8.23
CA GLY A 208 -15.20 -1.41 9.48
C GLY A 208 -13.79 -0.88 9.70
N ALA A 209 -12.82 -1.18 8.83
CA ALA A 209 -11.43 -0.77 9.03
C ALA A 209 -11.06 0.53 8.31
N VAL A 210 -11.96 1.12 7.51
CA VAL A 210 -11.65 2.27 6.63
C VAL A 210 -11.01 3.43 7.37
N PHE A 211 -11.54 3.82 8.54
CA PHE A 211 -11.03 4.96 9.29
C PHE A 211 -9.63 4.68 9.90
N PRO A 212 -9.41 3.58 10.65
CA PRO A 212 -8.07 3.19 11.10
C PRO A 212 -7.07 3.04 9.96
N LEU A 213 -7.47 2.45 8.83
CA LEU A 213 -6.62 2.29 7.65
C LEU A 213 -6.28 3.63 7.00
N ALA A 214 -7.22 4.57 6.94
CA ALA A 214 -6.95 5.93 6.47
C ALA A 214 -5.96 6.65 7.40
N VAL A 215 -6.07 6.49 8.72
CA VAL A 215 -5.09 7.04 9.68
C VAL A 215 -3.70 6.44 9.45
N GLY A 216 -3.59 5.13 9.26
CA GLY A 216 -2.34 4.48 8.87
C GLY A 216 -1.81 5.02 7.53
N GLY A 217 -2.71 5.23 6.57
CA GLY A 217 -2.40 5.82 5.28
C GLY A 217 -1.82 7.24 5.39
N ALA A 218 -2.31 8.05 6.33
CA ALA A 218 -1.78 9.38 6.60
C ALA A 218 -0.36 9.31 7.18
N VAL A 219 -0.09 8.39 8.11
CA VAL A 219 1.26 8.19 8.67
C VAL A 219 2.25 7.81 7.58
N LEU A 220 1.90 6.85 6.73
CA LEU A 220 2.72 6.42 5.60
C LEU A 220 3.01 7.56 4.62
N ALA A 221 1.99 8.36 4.28
CA ALA A 221 2.17 9.54 3.43
C ALA A 221 3.11 10.58 4.07
N LEU A 222 3.02 10.80 5.40
CA LEU A 222 3.91 11.70 6.13
C LEU A 222 5.34 11.16 6.21
N VAL A 223 5.54 9.86 6.46
CA VAL A 223 6.87 9.23 6.43
C VAL A 223 7.50 9.41 5.06
N TYR A 224 6.77 9.12 3.99
CA TYR A 224 7.26 9.32 2.63
C TYR A 224 7.58 10.81 2.34
N TYR A 225 6.67 11.72 2.69
CA TYR A 225 6.85 13.17 2.45
C TYR A 225 8.08 13.74 3.18
N ARG A 226 8.35 13.29 4.40
CA ARG A 226 9.49 13.76 5.21
C ARG A 226 10.81 13.09 4.83
N SER A 227 10.79 11.81 4.49
CA SER A 227 12.00 11.04 4.19
C SER A 227 12.44 11.10 2.72
N GLY A 228 11.50 11.38 1.80
CA GLY A 228 11.70 11.27 0.35
C GLY A 228 12.02 9.83 -0.08
N SER A 229 11.51 8.83 0.64
CA SER A 229 11.91 7.44 0.52
C SER A 229 10.72 6.51 0.50
N LEU A 230 10.45 5.89 -0.65
CA LEU A 230 9.47 4.80 -0.74
C LEU A 230 9.86 3.63 0.16
N ILE A 231 11.16 3.33 0.29
CA ILE A 231 11.64 2.26 1.16
C ILE A 231 11.28 2.53 2.63
N ALA A 232 11.40 3.76 3.11
CA ALA A 232 11.02 4.09 4.50
C ALA A 232 9.52 3.87 4.74
N SER A 233 8.68 4.19 3.76
CA SER A 233 7.24 3.94 3.83
C SER A 233 6.92 2.44 3.77
N MET A 234 7.57 1.69 2.87
CA MET A 234 7.44 0.24 2.76
C MET A 234 7.86 -0.47 4.04
N LEU A 235 8.95 -0.02 4.67
CA LEU A 235 9.40 -0.54 5.97
C LEU A 235 8.40 -0.22 7.08
N THR A 236 7.89 1.01 7.13
CA THR A 236 6.86 1.40 8.10
C THR A 236 5.64 0.48 8.00
N HIS A 237 5.14 0.31 6.78
CA HIS A 237 3.97 -0.51 6.49
C HIS A 237 4.24 -1.99 6.79
N GLY A 238 5.34 -2.55 6.28
CA GLY A 238 5.71 -3.95 6.51
C GLY A 238 5.91 -4.28 7.99
N LEU A 239 6.52 -3.38 8.77
CA LEU A 239 6.69 -3.55 10.22
C LEU A 239 5.35 -3.46 10.97
N PHE A 240 4.46 -2.54 10.57
CA PHE A 240 3.11 -2.46 11.12
C PHE A 240 2.32 -3.76 10.84
N ASN A 241 2.38 -4.27 9.61
CA ASN A 241 1.74 -5.53 9.23
C ASN A 241 2.35 -6.72 9.99
N ALA A 242 3.67 -6.78 10.11
CA ALA A 242 4.36 -7.83 10.88
C ALA A 242 3.97 -7.82 12.36
N ALA A 243 3.90 -6.63 12.98
CA ALA A 243 3.47 -6.50 14.38
C ALA A 243 2.03 -6.99 14.56
N THR A 244 1.12 -6.61 13.65
CA THR A 244 -0.28 -7.05 13.66
C THR A 244 -0.40 -8.55 13.42
N PHE A 245 0.36 -9.09 12.46
CA PHE A 245 0.41 -10.51 12.13
C PHE A 245 0.85 -11.34 13.34
N VAL A 246 1.94 -10.95 14.02
CA VAL A 246 2.42 -11.60 15.25
C VAL A 246 1.39 -11.48 16.37
N ALA A 247 0.76 -10.31 16.54
CA ALA A 247 -0.27 -10.12 17.56
C ALA A 247 -1.50 -11.02 17.37
N VAL A 248 -1.89 -11.27 16.11
CA VAL A 248 -3.01 -12.17 15.81
C VAL A 248 -2.63 -13.64 15.93
N THR A 249 -1.45 -14.02 15.43
CA THR A 249 -1.05 -15.43 15.32
C THR A 249 -0.44 -15.99 16.60
N VAL A 250 0.22 -15.16 17.42
CA VAL A 250 0.92 -15.60 18.64
C VAL A 250 0.20 -15.15 19.90
N LEU A 251 -0.21 -13.88 19.99
CA LEU A 251 -0.71 -13.31 21.27
C LEU A 251 -2.19 -13.61 21.56
N HIS A 252 -2.98 -13.91 20.52
CA HIS A 252 -4.41 -14.24 20.67
C HIS A 252 -4.71 -15.75 20.60
N GLN A 253 -3.69 -16.60 20.78
CA GLN A 253 -3.90 -18.02 21.06
C GLN A 253 -4.25 -18.21 22.55
N LYS A 254 -5.41 -17.72 23.00
CA LYS A 254 -6.00 -18.25 24.24
C LYS A 254 -7.16 -19.17 23.87
N PRO A 255 -7.21 -20.38 24.48
CA PRO A 255 -8.20 -21.40 24.17
C PRO A 255 -9.63 -20.94 24.47
#